data_AF-X1JJC2-F1
#
_entry.id   AF-X1JJC2-F1
#
_cell.length_a   1.000
_cell.length_b   1.000
_cell.length_c   1.000
_cell.angle_alpha   90.00
_cell.angle_beta   90.00
_cell.angle_gamma   90.00
#
_symmetry.space_group_name_H-M   'P 1'
#
loop_
_entity.id
_entity.type
_entity.pdbx_description
1 polymer ?
#
loop_
_entity_poly.entity_id
_entity_poly.type
_entity_poly.pdbx_seq_one_letter_code
_entity_poly.pdbx_strand_id
1 'polypeptide(L)'
;MKIRTYKAQTKWIEGTKVETKIREFKVFIDEPLEFRGTNTAPNPVELFLASLGGCVILTYRGYAKKFEVNIEDLVVNLEGDMIPGGWVDEQGRERRGFKQIRYEVQIKTEAPEEKVRT
;
A
#
# COMPACT_ATOMS: atom_id res chain seq x y z
N MET A 1 4.92 10.62 23.33
CA MET A 1 5.29 10.60 21.90
C MET A 1 4.94 11.94 21.28
N LYS A 2 5.75 12.47 20.36
CA LYS A 2 5.40 13.69 19.59
C LYS A 2 4.48 13.30 18.44
N ILE A 3 3.34 13.98 18.30
CA ILE A 3 2.44 13.81 17.16
C ILE A 3 3.18 14.30 15.90
N ARG A 4 3.14 13.50 14.83
CA ARG A 4 3.69 13.86 13.52
C ARG A 4 2.56 13.93 12.50
N THR A 5 2.42 15.07 11.85
CA THR A 5 1.43 15.28 10.79
C THR A 5 2.07 15.01 9.42
N TYR A 6 1.44 14.14 8.63
CA TYR A 6 1.79 13.88 7.23
C TYR A 6 0.81 14.61 6.31
N LYS A 7 1.29 15.15 5.19
CA LYS A 7 0.48 15.95 4.25
C LYS A 7 0.64 15.43 2.83
N ALA A 8 -0.45 15.44 2.08
CA ALA A 8 -0.50 15.21 0.64
C ALA A 8 -1.53 16.15 0.02
N GLN A 9 -1.32 16.57 -1.22
CA GLN A 9 -2.28 17.36 -2.00
C GLN A 9 -2.55 16.66 -3.32
N THR A 10 -3.80 16.27 -3.56
CA THR A 10 -4.23 15.61 -4.81
C THR A 10 -5.01 16.59 -5.66
N LYS A 11 -4.65 16.70 -6.94
CA LYS A 11 -5.31 17.54 -7.93
C LYS A 11 -5.84 16.67 -9.06
N TRP A 12 -7.10 16.85 -9.41
CA TRP A 12 -7.67 16.29 -10.63
C TRP A 12 -7.05 16.93 -11.87
N ILE A 13 -6.69 16.10 -12.85
CA ILE A 13 -6.08 16.52 -14.11
C ILE A 13 -7.11 16.41 -15.23
N GLU A 14 -7.54 15.19 -15.55
CA GLU A 14 -8.52 14.88 -16.58
C GLU A 14 -9.07 13.47 -16.35
N GLY A 15 -10.29 13.18 -16.79
CA GLY A 15 -10.89 11.84 -16.67
C GLY A 15 -10.75 11.27 -15.26
N THR A 16 -10.13 10.09 -15.15
CA THR A 16 -9.78 9.39 -13.89
C THR A 16 -8.40 9.75 -13.35
N LYS A 17 -7.60 10.55 -14.07
CA LYS A 17 -6.23 10.89 -13.70
C LYS A 17 -6.16 11.97 -12.65
N VAL A 18 -5.36 11.71 -11.61
CA VAL A 18 -5.02 12.70 -10.58
C VAL A 18 -3.51 12.73 -10.33
N GLU A 19 -2.98 13.92 -10.01
CA GLU A 19 -1.61 14.10 -9.54
C GLU A 19 -1.64 14.36 -8.03
N THR A 20 -0.94 13.54 -7.25
CA THR A 20 -0.73 13.74 -5.82
C THR A 20 0.69 14.24 -5.54
N LYS A 21 0.80 15.39 -4.91
CA LYS A 21 2.08 15.95 -4.41
C LYS A 21 2.30 15.56 -2.96
N ILE A 22 3.47 14.97 -2.68
CA ILE A 22 3.91 14.58 -1.35
C ILE A 22 5.34 15.10 -1.16
N ARG A 23 5.49 16.19 -0.40
CA ARG A 23 6.77 16.94 -0.32
C ARG A 23 7.27 17.30 -1.74
N GLU A 24 8.46 16.87 -2.13
CA GLU A 24 9.06 17.04 -3.45
C GLU A 24 8.60 15.98 -4.49
N PHE A 25 7.88 14.95 -4.07
CA PHE A 25 7.47 13.84 -4.93
C PHE A 25 6.13 14.08 -5.60
N LYS A 26 5.97 13.50 -6.78
CA LYS A 26 4.71 13.40 -7.50
C LYS A 26 4.33 11.93 -7.66
N VAL A 27 3.07 11.62 -7.39
CA VAL A 27 2.49 10.31 -7.60
C VAL A 27 1.27 10.50 -8.49
N PHE A 28 1.23 9.81 -9.63
CA PHE A 28 0.06 9.76 -10.49
C PHE A 28 -0.81 8.58 -10.09
N ILE A 29 -2.12 8.78 -10.18
CA ILE A 29 -3.13 7.76 -9.97
C ILE A 29 -4.09 7.85 -11.15
N ASP A 30 -4.54 6.70 -11.64
CA ASP A 30 -5.48 6.55 -12.75
C ASP A 30 -6.45 5.41 -12.41
N GLU A 31 -7.19 4.89 -13.38
CA GLU A 31 -7.95 3.66 -13.28
C GLU A 31 -7.58 2.72 -14.46
N PRO A 32 -7.75 1.39 -14.31
CA PRO A 32 -7.66 0.44 -15.41
C PRO A 32 -8.70 0.72 -16.50
N LEU A 33 -8.49 0.16 -17.69
CA LEU A 33 -9.40 0.36 -18.83
C LEU A 33 -10.81 -0.16 -18.51
N GLU A 34 -10.93 -1.29 -17.82
CA GLU A 34 -12.20 -1.87 -17.38
C GLU A 34 -12.98 -0.98 -16.39
N PHE A 35 -12.29 -0.06 -15.70
CA PHE A 35 -12.89 0.95 -14.82
C PHE A 35 -12.91 2.34 -15.46
N ARG A 36 -12.90 2.40 -16.79
CA ARG A 36 -13.01 3.62 -17.62
C ARG A 36 -11.83 4.60 -17.46
N GLY A 37 -10.71 4.14 -16.91
CA GLY A 37 -9.48 4.93 -16.89
C GLY A 37 -8.64 4.70 -18.14
N THR A 38 -7.37 5.12 -18.07
CA THR A 38 -6.45 5.01 -19.21
C THR A 38 -5.27 4.07 -18.94
N ASN A 39 -5.25 3.42 -17.77
CA ASN A 39 -4.20 2.48 -17.37
C ASN A 39 -2.77 3.06 -17.48
N THR A 40 -2.61 4.36 -17.21
CA THR A 40 -1.29 5.05 -17.28
C THR A 40 -0.59 5.21 -15.93
N ALA A 41 -1.29 4.87 -14.84
CA ALA A 41 -0.81 4.90 -13.48
C ALA A 41 -1.61 3.86 -12.66
N PRO A 42 -1.11 3.40 -11.49
CA PRO A 42 -1.87 2.47 -10.65
C PRO A 42 -3.18 3.10 -10.21
N ASN A 43 -4.14 2.24 -9.92
CA ASN A 43 -5.39 2.70 -9.33
C ASN A 43 -5.24 3.05 -7.84
N PRO A 44 -6.19 3.79 -7.24
CA PRO A 44 -6.07 4.21 -5.85
C PRO A 44 -5.90 3.03 -4.87
N VAL A 45 -6.54 1.90 -5.15
CA VAL A 45 -6.56 0.69 -4.32
C VAL A 45 -5.22 -0.06 -4.40
N GLU A 46 -4.68 -0.20 -5.61
CA GLU A 46 -3.35 -0.77 -5.87
C GLU A 46 -2.26 0.08 -5.24
N LEU A 47 -2.34 1.41 -5.38
CA LEU A 47 -1.38 2.32 -4.77
C LEU A 47 -1.44 2.25 -3.23
N PHE A 48 -2.63 2.06 -2.66
CA PHE A 48 -2.76 1.81 -1.23
C PHE A 48 -2.04 0.53 -0.79
N LEU A 49 -2.23 -0.59 -1.51
CA LEU A 49 -1.50 -1.83 -1.24
C LEU A 49 0.02 -1.64 -1.39
N ALA A 50 0.47 -0.94 -2.43
CA ALA A 50 1.88 -0.62 -2.61
C ALA A 50 2.46 0.18 -1.43
N SER A 51 1.69 1.15 -0.90
CA SER A 51 2.10 1.93 0.27
C SER A 51 2.22 1.07 1.54
N LEU A 52 1.32 0.09 1.71
CA LEU A 52 1.36 -0.87 2.81
C LEU A 52 2.58 -1.79 2.68
N GLY A 53 2.88 -2.30 1.47
CA GLY A 53 4.07 -3.10 1.20
C GLY A 53 5.36 -2.39 1.57
N GLY A 54 5.47 -1.10 1.22
CA GLY A 54 6.59 -0.27 1.65
C GLY A 54 6.70 -0.16 3.17
N CYS A 55 5.58 0.00 3.88
CA CYS A 55 5.56 0.05 5.35
C CYS A 55 6.04 -1.27 5.97
N VAL A 56 5.56 -2.41 5.47
CA VAL A 56 5.96 -3.74 5.92
C VAL A 56 7.45 -3.95 5.71
N ILE A 57 7.96 -3.73 4.49
CA ILE A 57 9.40 -3.87 4.17
C ILE A 57 10.27 -3.00 5.08
N LEU A 58 9.93 -1.72 5.25
CA LEU A 58 10.71 -0.82 6.10
C LEU A 58 10.71 -1.26 7.56
N THR A 59 9.60 -1.83 8.03
CA THR A 59 9.48 -2.38 9.38
C THR A 59 10.39 -3.61 9.55
N TYR A 60 10.32 -4.59 8.65
CA TYR A 60 11.19 -5.77 8.65
C TYR A 60 12.66 -5.38 8.62
N ARG A 61 13.05 -4.45 7.73
CA ARG A 61 14.43 -3.95 7.65
C ARG A 61 14.87 -3.20 8.92
N GLY A 62 13.95 -2.49 9.57
CA GLY A 62 14.21 -1.80 10.83
C GLY A 62 14.51 -2.78 11.97
N TYR A 63 13.70 -3.84 12.10
CA TYR A 63 13.87 -4.85 13.14
C TYR A 63 15.02 -5.83 12.86
N ALA A 64 15.24 -6.24 11.61
CA ALA A 64 16.35 -7.13 11.25
C ALA A 64 17.71 -6.58 11.71
N LYS A 65 17.90 -5.26 11.63
CA LYS A 65 19.09 -4.59 12.19
C LYS A 65 19.19 -4.74 13.71
N LYS A 66 18.07 -4.63 14.42
CA LYS A 66 18.02 -4.76 15.88
C LYS A 66 18.31 -6.20 16.33
N PHE A 67 17.88 -7.19 15.55
CA PHE A 67 18.09 -8.60 15.83
C PHE A 67 19.36 -9.18 15.18
N GLU A 68 20.21 -8.35 14.55
CA GLU A 68 21.43 -8.81 13.89
C GLU A 68 21.17 -9.93 12.87
N VAL A 69 20.11 -9.76 12.06
CA VAL A 69 19.78 -10.62 10.93
C VAL A 69 20.14 -9.88 9.65
N ASN A 70 21.05 -10.46 8.87
CA ASN A 70 21.43 -9.92 7.57
C ASN A 70 20.45 -10.40 6.50
N ILE A 71 19.58 -9.51 6.02
CA ILE A 71 18.63 -9.80 4.94
C ILE A 71 19.30 -9.51 3.60
N GLU A 72 19.42 -10.53 2.75
CA GLU A 72 19.92 -10.41 1.38
C GLU A 72 18.83 -9.93 0.42
N ASP A 73 17.62 -10.47 0.57
CA ASP A 73 16.46 -10.14 -0.25
C ASP A 73 15.18 -10.17 0.58
N LEU A 74 14.24 -9.28 0.26
CA LEU A 74 12.99 -9.10 1.00
C LEU A 74 11.88 -8.66 0.05
N VAL A 75 10.92 -9.55 -0.15
CA VAL A 75 9.74 -9.31 -1.00
C VAL A 75 8.49 -9.43 -0.15
N VAL A 76 7.52 -8.55 -0.39
CA VAL A 76 6.20 -8.61 0.22
C VAL A 76 5.17 -8.70 -0.89
N ASN A 77 4.52 -9.86 -1.01
CA ASN A 77 3.37 -10.04 -1.88
C ASN A 77 2.12 -9.61 -1.13
N LEU A 78 1.27 -8.79 -1.75
CA LEU A 78 0.07 -8.23 -1.15
C LEU A 78 -1.13 -8.45 -2.06
N GLU A 79 -2.21 -8.92 -1.46
CA GLU A 79 -3.51 -9.02 -2.11
C GLU A 79 -4.60 -8.52 -1.16
N GLY A 80 -5.68 -7.98 -1.71
CA GLY A 80 -6.79 -7.51 -0.91
C GLY A 80 -8.11 -7.68 -1.62
N ASP A 81 -9.08 -8.28 -0.93
CA ASP A 81 -10.43 -8.43 -1.46
C ASP A 81 -11.24 -7.21 -1.08
N MET A 82 -11.80 -6.53 -2.07
CA MET A 82 -12.59 -5.31 -1.88
C MET A 82 -13.94 -5.45 -2.57
N ILE A 83 -14.99 -4.98 -1.92
CA ILE A 83 -16.27 -4.73 -2.60
C ILE A 83 -16.21 -3.32 -3.21
N PRO A 84 -16.17 -3.18 -4.54
CA PRO A 84 -16.11 -1.88 -5.22
C PRO A 84 -17.45 -1.14 -5.15
N GLY A 85 -17.42 0.15 -5.48
CA GLY A 85 -18.56 1.07 -5.40
C GLY A 85 -18.48 1.99 -4.18
N GLY A 86 -18.97 3.22 -4.31
CA GLY A 86 -19.01 4.16 -3.20
C GLY A 86 -20.24 5.04 -3.28
N TRP A 87 -21.20 4.82 -2.37
CA TRP A 87 -21.76 5.80 -1.43
C TRP A 87 -22.95 5.23 -0.66
N VAL A 88 -23.03 5.63 0.61
CA VAL A 88 -23.97 5.20 1.65
C VAL A 88 -25.42 5.23 1.16
N ASP A 89 -26.18 4.21 1.51
CA ASP A 89 -27.64 4.24 1.50
C ASP A 89 -28.18 5.22 2.56
N GLU A 90 -29.42 5.69 2.38
CA GLU A 90 -30.00 6.79 3.16
C GLU A 90 -30.20 6.43 4.66
N GLN A 91 -30.41 5.14 4.97
CA GLN A 91 -30.18 4.45 6.25
C GLN A 91 -29.92 2.96 5.96
N GLY A 92 -28.70 2.56 5.71
CA GLY A 92 -27.50 3.04 6.37
C GLY A 92 -26.56 1.87 6.61
N ARG A 93 -26.45 0.95 5.64
CA ARG A 93 -25.49 -0.14 5.64
C ARG A 93 -24.91 -0.34 4.25
N GLU A 94 -23.82 0.38 4.01
CA GLU A 94 -22.84 -0.04 3.04
C GLU A 94 -21.50 -0.29 3.70
N ARG A 95 -21.13 -1.57 3.84
CA ARG A 95 -19.74 -1.96 4.09
C ARG A 95 -19.06 -2.19 2.74
N ARG A 96 -18.65 -1.12 2.08
CA ARG A 96 -17.80 -1.18 0.89
C ARG A 96 -16.34 -0.92 1.28
N GLY A 97 -15.39 -1.24 0.40
CA GLY A 97 -13.96 -1.25 0.73
C GLY A 97 -13.40 -2.65 1.02
N PHE A 98 -12.14 -2.68 1.48
CA PHE A 98 -11.45 -3.93 1.77
C PHE A 98 -12.16 -4.76 2.84
N LYS A 99 -12.29 -6.06 2.57
CA LYS A 99 -12.76 -7.09 3.51
C LYS A 99 -11.60 -7.72 4.23
N GLN A 100 -10.55 -7.98 3.48
CA GLN A 100 -9.33 -8.55 3.99
C GLN A 100 -8.18 -8.09 3.11
N ILE A 101 -7.03 -7.89 3.74
CA ILE A 101 -5.74 -7.74 3.08
C ILE A 101 -4.88 -8.86 3.61
N ARG A 102 -4.23 -9.59 2.71
CA ARG A 102 -3.30 -10.66 3.02
C ARG A 102 -1.94 -10.27 2.47
N TYR A 103 -0.90 -10.62 3.20
CA TYR A 103 0.46 -10.45 2.72
C TYR A 103 1.31 -11.67 3.05
N GLU A 104 2.22 -11.97 2.15
CA GLU A 104 3.26 -12.98 2.31
C GLU A 104 4.61 -12.27 2.27
N VAL A 105 5.45 -12.53 3.27
CA VAL A 105 6.80 -11.97 3.35
C VAL A 105 7.79 -13.07 3.01
N GLN A 106 8.56 -12.84 1.95
CA GLN A 106 9.63 -13.74 1.52
C GLN A 106 10.96 -13.10 1.89
N ILE A 107 11.75 -13.81 2.69
CA ILE A 107 13.02 -13.32 3.25
C ILE A 107 14.13 -14.27 2.82
N LYS A 108 15.16 -13.75 2.18
CA LYS A 108 16.41 -14.45 1.93
C LYS A 108 17.47 -14.01 2.93
N THR A 109 17.99 -14.94 3.72
CA THR A 109 19.02 -14.69 4.74
C THR A 109 19.76 -15.98 5.09
N GLU A 110 21.01 -15.85 5.55
CA GLU A 110 21.79 -16.94 6.14
C GLU A 110 21.44 -17.20 7.62
N ALA A 111 20.64 -16.33 8.25
CA ALA A 111 20.26 -16.49 9.64
C ALA A 111 19.36 -17.73 9.86
N PRO A 112 19.50 -18.45 10.98
CA PRO A 112 18.62 -19.56 11.31
C PRO A 112 17.15 -19.13 11.39
N GLU A 113 16.25 -19.97 10.90
CA GLU A 113 14.81 -19.67 10.81
C GLU A 113 14.18 -19.26 12.16
N GLU A 114 14.63 -19.87 13.26
CA GLU A 114 14.19 -19.54 14.62
C GLU A 114 14.39 -18.05 14.92
N LYS A 115 15.54 -17.49 14.51
CA LYS A 115 15.90 -16.08 14.69
C LYS A 115 15.07 -15.13 13.83
N VAL A 116 14.50 -15.63 12.72
CA VAL A 116 13.70 -14.85 11.78
C VAL A 116 12.21 -14.86 12.19
N ARG A 117 11.74 -15.91 12.87
CA ARG A 117 10.33 -16.09 13.26
C ARG A 117 9.98 -15.56 14.66
N THR A 118 10.96 -15.36 15.55
CA THR A 118 10.78 -14.75 16.89
C THR A 118 10.64 -13.24 16.84
#